data_AF-A0A6N7YPE3-F1
#
_entry.id   AF-A0A6N7YPE3-F1
#
_cell.length_a   1.000
_cell.length_b   1.000
_cell.length_c   1.000
_cell.angle_alpha   90.00
_cell.angle_beta   90.00
_cell.angle_gamma   90.00
#
_symmetry.space_group_name_H-M   'P 1'
#
loop_
_entity.id
_entity.type
_entity.pdbx_description
1 polymer ?
#
loop_
_entity_poly.entity_id
_entity_poly.type
_entity_poly.pdbx_seq_one_letter_code
_entity_poly.pdbx_strand_id
1 'polypeptide(L)' 'MLTLRFLWSWTKITGLAVLAVVIEHAVIPGFWVRVLAMVGTAGLWLLITTGLFREWRAHGAGYRHEISEWPTPRRHRDRP' A
#
# COMPACT_ATOMS: atom_id res chain seq x y z
N MET A 1 -14.38 4.47 -2.02
CA MET A 1 -13.70 3.92 -0.83
C MET A 1 -12.30 3.43 -1.20
N LEU A 2 -11.33 4.35 -1.27
CA LEU A 2 -9.95 4.06 -1.68
C LEU A 2 -9.22 3.17 -0.65
N THR A 3 -9.49 3.39 0.63
CA THR A 3 -8.94 2.61 1.76
C THR A 3 -9.39 1.15 1.77
N LEU A 4 -10.66 0.86 1.46
CA LEU A 4 -11.16 -0.51 1.43
C LEU A 4 -10.55 -1.32 0.27
N ARG A 5 -10.38 -0.68 -0.91
CA ARG A 5 -9.69 -1.30 -2.06
C ARG A 5 -8.20 -1.52 -1.76
N PHE A 6 -7.55 -0.57 -1.09
CA PHE A 6 -6.17 -0.72 -0.63
C PHE A 6 -6.01 -1.89 0.34
N LEU A 7 -6.86 -1.95 1.37
CA LEU A 7 -6.82 -3.01 2.37
C LEU A 7 -7.06 -4.38 1.72
N TRP A 8 -8.00 -4.44 0.78
CA TRP A 8 -8.28 -5.66 0.02
C TRP A 8 -7.11 -6.13 -0.85
N SER A 9 -6.49 -5.21 -1.60
CA SER A 9 -5.29 -5.53 -2.40
C SER A 9 -4.11 -5.94 -1.52
N TRP A 10 -3.89 -5.23 -0.42
CA TRP A 10 -2.83 -5.53 0.54
C TRP A 10 -3.03 -6.93 1.15
N THR A 11 -4.25 -7.27 1.59
CA THR A 11 -4.56 -8.60 2.14
C THR A 11 -4.33 -9.72 1.11
N LYS A 12 -4.68 -9.51 -0.16
CA LYS A 12 -4.42 -10.49 -1.23
C LYS A 12 -2.93 -10.75 -1.42
N ILE A 13 -2.13 -9.68 -1.48
CA ILE A 13 -0.67 -9.77 -1.64
C ILE A 13 -0.04 -10.46 -0.44
N THR A 14 -0.49 -10.13 0.78
CA THR A 14 -0.04 -10.79 2.01
C THR A 14 -0.43 -12.27 2.04
N GLY A 15 -1.65 -12.61 1.61
CA GLY A 15 -2.08 -14.01 1.49
C GLY A 15 -1.22 -14.81 0.51
N LEU A 16 -0.88 -14.23 -0.64
CA LEU A 16 0.03 -14.85 -1.61
C LEU A 16 1.45 -15.03 -1.05
N ALA A 17 1.97 -14.06 -0.31
CA ALA A 17 3.29 -14.16 0.33
C ALA A 17 3.32 -15.26 1.40
N VAL A 18 2.28 -15.34 2.24
CA VAL A 18 2.15 -16.44 3.22
C VAL A 18 2.07 -17.78 2.53
N LEU A 19 1.26 -17.90 1.47
CA LEU A 19 1.15 -19.14 0.70
C LEU A 19 2.49 -19.55 0.09
N ALA A 20 3.25 -18.60 -0.46
CA ALA A 20 4.59 -18.84 -0.98
C ALA A 20 5.53 -19.37 0.11
N VAL A 21 5.55 -18.75 1.30
CA VAL A 21 6.37 -19.21 2.44
C VAL A 21 5.99 -20.61 2.89
N VAL A 22 4.69 -20.95 2.91
CA VAL A 22 4.23 -22.31 3.25
C VAL A 22 4.70 -23.33 2.21
N ILE A 23 4.63 -22.98 0.91
CA ILE A 23 5.12 -23.84 -0.17
C ILE A 23 6.64 -24.00 -0.06
N GLU A 24 7.39 -22.93 0.16
CA GLU A 24 8.84 -22.98 0.37
C GLU A 24 9.21 -23.89 1.53
N HIS A 25 8.46 -23.83 2.64
CA HIS A 25 8.69 -24.72 3.77
C HIS A 25 8.41 -26.18 3.41
N ALA A 26 7.34 -26.47 2.66
CA ALA A 26 6.97 -27.84 2.30
C ALA A 26 7.91 -28.46 1.26
N VAL A 27 8.43 -27.66 0.32
CA VAL A 27 9.18 -28.13 -0.85
C VAL A 27 10.69 -28.10 -0.63
N ILE A 28 11.23 -27.19 0.20
CA ILE A 28 12.67 -26.99 0.35
C ILE A 28 13.19 -27.70 1.62
N PRO A 29 13.83 -28.88 1.49
CA PRO A 29 14.34 -29.63 2.64
C PRO A 29 15.54 -28.94 3.29
N GLY A 30 16.39 -28.27 2.50
CA GLY A 30 17.60 -27.61 3.00
C GLY A 30 17.30 -26.35 3.82
N PHE A 31 17.77 -26.30 5.05
CA PHE A 31 17.54 -25.18 5.97
C PHE A 31 18.03 -23.84 5.37
N TRP A 32 19.28 -23.76 4.91
CA TRP A 32 19.85 -22.53 4.38
C TRP A 32 19.19 -22.05 3.09
N VAL A 33 18.82 -22.97 2.20
CA VAL A 33 18.14 -22.64 0.93
C VAL A 33 16.72 -22.14 1.23
N ARG A 34 16.04 -22.74 2.21
CA ARG A 34 14.72 -22.31 2.65
C ARG A 34 14.75 -20.92 3.27
N VAL A 35 15.72 -20.66 4.16
CA VAL A 35 15.89 -19.34 4.76
C VAL A 35 16.14 -18.28 3.69
N LEU A 36 16.99 -18.57 2.70
CA LEU A 36 17.25 -17.64 1.59
C LEU A 36 15.98 -17.36 0.76
N ALA A 37 15.21 -18.40 0.45
CA ALA A 37 13.94 -18.26 -0.27
C ALA A 37 12.92 -17.42 0.50
N MET A 38 12.74 -17.72 1.80
CA MET A 38 11.83 -16.97 2.68
C MET A 38 12.23 -15.50 2.82
N VAL A 39 13.53 -15.21 2.92
CA VAL A 39 14.04 -13.83 2.94
C VAL A 39 13.77 -13.13 1.62
N GLY A 40 13.94 -13.81 0.48
CA GLY A 40 13.61 -13.27 -0.84
C GLY A 40 12.12 -12.93 -0.98
N THR A 41 11.25 -13.86 -0.59
CA THR A 41 9.79 -13.68 -0.61
C THR A 41 9.34 -12.58 0.33
N ALA A 42 9.90 -12.51 1.55
CA ALA A 42 9.65 -11.43 2.49
C ALA A 42 10.13 -10.08 1.96
N GLY A 43 11.32 -10.03 1.35
CA GLY A 43 11.88 -8.81 0.75
C GLY A 43 11.02 -8.28 -0.41
N LEU A 44 10.56 -9.17 -1.29
CA LEU A 44 9.66 -8.83 -2.40
C LEU A 44 8.31 -8.32 -1.86
N TRP A 45 7.72 -9.02 -0.88
CA TRP A 45 6.49 -8.58 -0.24
C TRP A 45 6.64 -7.20 0.41
N LEU A 46 7.78 -6.92 1.03
CA LEU A 46 8.06 -5.64 1.68
C LEU A 46 8.23 -4.51 0.66
N LEU A 47 8.92 -4.76 -0.46
CA LEU A 47 9.02 -3.81 -1.57
C LEU A 47 7.64 -3.43 -2.13
N ILE A 48 6.79 -4.42 -2.38
CA ILE A 48 5.43 -4.17 -2.89
C ILE A 48 4.60 -3.41 -1.86
N THR A 49 4.66 -3.82 -0.58
CA THR A 49 3.92 -3.18 0.52
C THR A 49 4.34 -1.72 0.70
N THR A 50 5.63 -1.42 0.64
CA THR A 50 6.14 -0.05 0.76
C THR A 50 5.71 0.84 -0.41
N GLY A 51 5.73 0.31 -1.64
CA GLY A 51 5.21 1.01 -2.82
C GLY A 51 3.73 1.34 -2.69
N LEU A 52 2.92 0.34 -2.35
CA LEU A 52 1.48 0.50 -2.14
C LEU A 52 1.18 1.52 -1.04
N PHE A 53 1.94 1.52 0.06
CA PHE A 53 1.78 2.47 1.17
C PHE A 53 2.17 3.90 0.76
N ARG A 54 3.23 4.07 -0.05
CA ARG A 54 3.61 5.38 -0.60
C ARG A 54 2.52 5.94 -1.50
N GLU A 55 1.97 5.12 -2.40
CA GLU A 55 0.87 5.52 -3.28
C GLU A 55 -0.37 5.91 -2.47
N TRP A 56 -0.75 5.10 -1.47
CA TRP A 56 -1.87 5.41 -0.58
C TRP A 56 -1.66 6.74 0.17
N ARG A 57 -0.45 6.97 0.71
CA ARG A 57 -0.13 8.25 1.36
C ARG A 57 -0.21 9.43 0.40
N ALA A 58 0.25 9.29 -0.84
CA ALA A 58 0.18 10.35 -1.83
C ALA A 58 -1.28 10.73 -2.14
N HIS A 59 -2.18 9.75 -2.22
CA HIS A 59 -3.62 9.99 -2.43
C HIS A 59 -4.28 10.62 -1.19
N GLY A 60 -3.83 10.27 0.02
CA GLY A 60 -4.28 10.91 1.26
C GLY A 60 -3.80 12.36 1.43
N ALA A 61 -2.61 12.69 0.91
CA ALA A 61 -2.07 14.05 0.92
C ALA A 61 -2.69 14.94 -0.17
N GLY A 62 -3.01 14.39 -1.36
CA GLY A 62 -3.66 15.12 -2.45
C GLY A 62 -5.04 15.67 -2.08
N TYR A 63 -5.85 14.90 -1.33
CA TYR A 63 -7.14 15.36 -0.80
C TYR A 63 -7.02 16.57 0.13
N ARG A 64 -5.88 16.73 0.82
CA ARG A 64 -5.68 17.86 1.74
C ARG A 64 -5.38 19.17 1.00
N HIS A 65 -4.80 19.08 -0.19
CA HIS A 65 -4.53 20.27 -1.01
C HIS A 65 -5.79 20.83 -1.68
N GLU A 66 -6.66 19.95 -2.19
CA GLU A 66 -7.92 20.37 -2.84
C GLU A 66 -8.89 21.08 -1.87
N ILE A 67 -8.90 20.71 -0.58
CA ILE A 67 -9.77 21.36 0.42
C ILE A 67 -9.23 22.74 0.83
N SER A 68 -7.91 22.94 0.80
CA SER A 68 -7.30 24.25 1.12
C SER A 68 -7.43 25.28 0.00
N GLU A 69 -7.72 24.85 -1.23
CA GLU A 69 -7.85 25.72 -2.40
C GLU A 69 -9.29 26.14 -2.71
N TRP A 70 -10.29 25.72 -1.91
CA TRP A 70 -11.64 26.23 -2.11
C TRP A 70 -11.63 27.76 -1.95
N PRO A 71 -11.87 28.53 -3.02
CA PRO A 71 -11.93 29.96 -2.92
C PRO A 71 -13.16 30.24 -2.07
N THR A 72 -12.96 30.72 -0.85
CA THR A 72 -14.04 31.37 -0.12
C THR A 72 -14.65 32.40 -1.09
N PRO A 73 -15.96 32.34 -1.39
CA PRO A 73 -16.54 33.31 -2.29
C PRO A 73 -16.36 34.66 -1.60
N ARG A 74 -15.44 35.48 -2.10
CA ARG A 74 -15.39 36.89 -1.74
C ARG A 74 -16.77 37.44 -2.08
N ARG A 75 -17.56 37.70 -1.03
CA ARG A 75 -18.77 38.52 -1.15
C ARG A 75 -18.33 39.84 -1.77
N HIS A 76 -18.51 39.94 -3.08
CA HIS A 76 -18.50 41.23 -3.77
C HIS A 76 -19.67 42.01 -3.18
N ARG A 77 -19.32 42.88 -2.24
CA ARG A 77 -20.19 43.89 -1.66
C ARG A 77 -20.23 45.02 -2.68
N ASP A 78 -20.95 44.78 -3.76
CA ASP A 78 -21.29 45.84 -4.71
C ASP A 78 -22.38 46.69 -4.04
N ARG A 79 -21.93 47.79 -3.45
CA ARG A 79 -22.66 49.05 -3.31
C ARG A 79 -22.01 50.01 -4.32
N PRO A 80 -22.73 50.96 -4.94
CA PRO A 80 -23.82 51.76 -4.37
C PRO A 80 -25.21 51.52 -4.96
#